data_AF-A0A7C1CMP2-F1
#
_entry.id   AF-A0A7C1CMP2-F1
#
_cell.length_a   1.000
_cell.length_b   1.000
_cell.length_c   1.000
_cell.angle_alpha   90.00
_cell.angle_beta   90.00
_cell.angle_gamma   90.00
#
_symmetry.space_group_name_H-M   'P 1'
#
loop_
_entity.id
_entity.type
_entity.pdbx_description
1 polymer ?
#
loop_
_entity_poly.entity_id
_entity_poly.type
_entity_poly.pdbx_seq_one_letter_code
_entity_poly.pdbx_strand_id
1 'polypeptide(L)'
;FDGLPLFLQMRLVLEKSRNLDEAVTLFQNYNRTTGWNFIIGDGEAKDGRALETDAKYCNVYKPMDAKESEETGHWGMEDAVRRTNHPVGLDQLMRLALAFGSKFGINVETEDDLKALLPVLQTQDSWLRYEWLSKEIERHPGAMDVREAIQILATGPVYCQATLHSFVADPANKAIYVANAGNNPPVTATDRPFTRIDLSEWFK
;
A
#
# COMPACT_ATOMS: atom_id res chain seq x y z
N PHE A 1 13.18 10.82 -21.37
CA PHE A 1 12.27 10.35 -20.31
C PHE A 1 12.47 11.30 -19.17
N ASP A 2 11.51 12.19 -18.93
CA ASP A 2 11.72 13.38 -18.09
C ASP A 2 10.93 13.27 -16.77
N GLY A 3 10.67 12.04 -16.34
CA GLY A 3 10.00 11.75 -15.08
C GLY A 3 10.98 11.56 -13.93
N LEU A 4 10.56 11.96 -12.73
CA LEU A 4 11.32 11.80 -11.50
C LEU A 4 11.27 10.32 -11.05
N PRO A 5 12.41 9.64 -10.84
CA PRO A 5 12.44 8.27 -10.32
C PRO A 5 11.74 8.12 -8.96
N LEU A 6 11.10 6.96 -8.74
CA LEU A 6 10.35 6.58 -7.53
C LEU A 6 11.02 7.03 -6.22
N PHE A 7 12.26 6.58 -5.99
CA PHE A 7 12.95 6.83 -4.73
C PHE A 7 13.28 8.31 -4.51
N LEU A 8 13.45 9.08 -5.59
CA LEU A 8 13.64 10.52 -5.50
C LEU A 8 12.32 11.24 -5.20
N GLN A 9 11.19 10.76 -5.72
CA GLN A 9 9.87 11.26 -5.33
C GLN A 9 9.64 11.06 -3.82
N MET A 10 9.86 9.84 -3.31
CA MET A 10 9.70 9.53 -1.88
C MET A 10 10.58 10.41 -1.00
N ARG A 11 11.86 10.55 -1.36
CA ARG A 11 12.80 11.40 -0.64
C ARG A 11 12.36 12.86 -0.62
N LEU A 12 11.97 13.42 -1.78
CA LEU A 12 11.53 14.81 -1.85
C LEU A 12 10.25 15.06 -1.06
N VAL A 13 9.31 14.11 -1.06
CA VAL A 13 8.09 14.22 -0.25
C VAL A 13 8.43 14.29 1.24
N LEU A 14 9.30 13.42 1.73
CA LEU A 14 9.76 13.45 3.13
C LEU A 14 10.57 14.72 3.46
N GLU A 15 11.33 15.27 2.51
CA GLU A 15 12.17 16.46 2.74
C GLU A 15 11.41 17.80 2.61
N LYS A 16 10.32 17.85 1.82
CA LYS A 16 9.69 19.11 1.41
C LYS A 16 8.27 19.29 1.92
N SER A 17 7.57 18.22 2.26
CA SER A 17 6.16 18.31 2.68
C SER A 17 6.09 18.50 4.18
N ARG A 18 5.18 19.37 4.62
CA ARG A 18 4.92 19.61 6.05
C ARG A 18 3.71 18.87 6.58
N ASN A 19 2.85 18.39 5.69
CA ASN A 19 1.62 17.70 6.00
C ASN A 19 1.22 16.76 4.86
N LEU A 20 0.23 15.93 5.12
CA LEU A 20 -0.32 14.95 4.19
C LEU A 20 -0.78 15.55 2.85
N ASP A 21 -1.43 16.72 2.85
CA ASP A 21 -1.99 17.32 1.64
C ASP A 21 -0.88 17.87 0.71
N GLU A 22 0.17 18.47 1.28
CA GLU A 22 1.37 18.87 0.53
C GLU A 22 2.06 17.64 -0.08
N ALA A 23 2.17 16.54 0.69
CA ALA A 23 2.77 15.30 0.21
C ALA A 23 2.01 14.71 -0.99
N VAL A 24 0.68 14.66 -0.91
CA VAL A 24 -0.18 14.23 -2.03
C VAL A 24 -0.02 15.15 -3.23
N THR A 25 -0.03 16.47 -3.01
CA THR A 25 0.10 17.46 -4.08
C THR A 25 1.41 17.30 -4.84
N LEU A 26 2.52 17.05 -4.13
CA LEU A 26 3.80 16.78 -4.76
C LEU A 26 3.76 15.53 -5.64
N PHE A 27 3.20 14.42 -5.14
CA PHE A 27 3.05 13.19 -5.93
C PHE A 27 2.20 13.40 -7.19
N GLN A 28 1.13 14.17 -7.11
CA GLN A 28 0.26 14.48 -8.26
C GLN A 28 1.00 15.33 -9.30
N ASN A 29 1.84 16.27 -8.86
CA ASN A 29 2.53 17.22 -9.74
C ASN A 29 3.80 16.67 -10.38
N TYR A 30 4.44 15.62 -9.82
CA TYR A 30 5.63 15.05 -10.45
C TYR A 30 5.30 14.31 -11.75
N ASN A 31 6.13 14.49 -12.78
CA ASN A 31 6.14 13.56 -13.90
C ASN A 31 6.67 12.21 -13.41
N ARG A 32 5.88 11.13 -13.54
CA ARG A 32 6.24 9.79 -13.05
C ARG A 32 6.74 8.93 -14.22
N THR A 33 7.67 8.02 -13.93
CA THR A 33 8.26 7.12 -14.94
C THR A 33 7.65 5.73 -14.96
N THR A 34 7.13 5.26 -13.83
CA THR A 34 6.67 3.88 -13.59
C THR A 34 5.47 3.91 -12.66
N GLY A 35 4.63 2.86 -12.71
CA GLY A 35 3.46 2.75 -11.86
C GLY A 35 3.73 2.04 -10.54
N TRP A 36 3.22 2.62 -9.47
CA TRP A 36 3.42 2.18 -8.09
C TRP A 36 2.22 2.52 -7.22
N ASN A 37 2.01 1.71 -6.18
CA ASN A 37 1.15 2.04 -5.07
C ASN A 37 1.99 2.68 -3.95
N PHE A 38 1.51 3.78 -3.38
CA PHE A 38 2.10 4.42 -2.21
C PHE A 38 1.09 4.45 -1.07
N ILE A 39 1.60 4.43 0.15
CA ILE A 39 0.85 4.75 1.35
C ILE A 39 1.63 5.84 2.07
N ILE A 40 0.93 6.92 2.44
CA ILE A 40 1.47 8.06 3.18
C ILE A 40 0.64 8.17 4.45
N GLY A 41 1.29 8.12 5.62
CA GLY A 41 0.66 8.36 6.90
C GLY A 41 1.17 9.67 7.51
N ASP A 42 0.28 10.43 8.13
CA ASP A 42 0.60 11.63 8.89
C ASP A 42 0.27 11.39 10.37
N GLY A 43 1.32 11.27 11.18
CA GLY A 43 1.19 10.93 12.59
C GLY A 43 0.59 12.05 13.45
N GLU A 44 0.71 13.30 13.03
CA GLU A 44 0.14 14.45 13.76
C GLU A 44 -1.34 14.61 13.42
N ALA A 45 -1.68 14.56 12.13
CA ALA A 45 -3.07 14.63 11.67
C ALA A 45 -3.87 13.34 11.97
N LYS A 46 -3.17 12.23 12.25
CA LYS A 46 -3.75 10.88 12.41
C LYS A 46 -4.58 10.46 11.20
N ASP A 47 -4.04 10.72 10.01
CA ASP A 47 -4.71 10.49 8.74
C ASP A 47 -3.74 9.81 7.75
N GLY A 48 -4.28 9.19 6.70
CA GLY A 48 -3.50 8.48 5.69
C GLY A 48 -4.06 8.65 4.28
N ARG A 49 -3.18 8.50 3.29
CA ARG A 49 -3.54 8.48 1.87
C ARG A 49 -2.92 7.28 1.20
N ALA A 50 -3.72 6.54 0.44
CA ALA A 50 -3.19 5.60 -0.54
C ALA A 50 -3.17 6.27 -1.91
N LEU A 51 -2.10 6.07 -2.66
CA LEU A 51 -1.97 6.57 -4.01
C LEU A 51 -1.72 5.40 -4.95
N GLU A 52 -2.48 5.31 -6.03
CA GLU A 52 -2.24 4.38 -7.11
C GLU A 52 -1.80 5.18 -8.33
N THR A 53 -0.57 4.96 -8.76
CA THR A 53 0.08 5.83 -9.72
C THR A 53 0.55 5.07 -10.95
N ASP A 54 0.56 5.75 -12.08
CA ASP A 54 1.30 5.38 -13.28
C ASP A 54 1.91 6.63 -13.94
N ALA A 55 2.48 6.46 -15.13
CA ALA A 55 3.12 7.56 -15.85
C ALA A 55 2.16 8.72 -16.17
N LYS A 56 0.85 8.47 -16.23
CA LYS A 56 -0.20 9.42 -16.61
C LYS A 56 -1.10 9.80 -15.44
N TYR A 57 -1.43 8.86 -14.57
CA TYR A 57 -2.45 9.02 -13.55
C TYR A 57 -1.89 8.90 -12.14
N CYS A 58 -2.51 9.60 -11.20
CA CYS A 58 -2.21 9.54 -9.77
C CYS A 58 -3.53 9.59 -9.02
N ASN A 59 -4.12 8.42 -8.79
CA ASN A 59 -5.38 8.29 -8.07
C ASN A 59 -5.11 8.34 -6.58
N VAL A 60 -5.85 9.18 -5.87
CA VAL A 60 -5.71 9.38 -4.42
C VAL A 60 -6.93 8.79 -3.73
N TYR A 61 -6.67 8.09 -2.63
CA TYR A 61 -7.68 7.45 -1.81
C TYR A 61 -7.52 7.88 -0.36
N LYS A 62 -8.66 8.28 0.22
CA LYS A 62 -8.81 8.63 1.64
C LYS A 62 -9.40 7.46 2.43
N PRO A 63 -9.43 7.52 3.77
CA PRO A 63 -10.35 6.68 4.52
C PRO A 63 -11.78 6.83 3.98
N MET A 64 -12.54 5.72 3.96
CA MET A 64 -13.90 5.63 3.39
C MET A 64 -14.05 6.14 1.94
N ASP A 65 -12.99 6.08 1.12
CA ASP A 65 -13.07 6.53 -0.26
C ASP A 65 -14.04 5.68 -1.09
N ALA A 66 -15.00 6.31 -1.76
CA ALA A 66 -16.05 5.64 -2.54
C ALA A 66 -15.52 4.79 -3.71
N LYS A 67 -14.27 5.02 -4.14
CA LYS A 67 -13.61 4.18 -5.17
C LYS A 67 -13.24 2.79 -4.64
N GLU A 68 -13.22 2.60 -3.32
CA GLU A 68 -13.05 1.30 -2.68
C GLU A 68 -14.43 0.73 -2.34
N SER A 69 -14.94 -0.14 -3.23
CA SER A 69 -16.31 -0.63 -3.15
C SER A 69 -16.41 -2.12 -3.46
N GLU A 70 -17.54 -2.71 -3.05
CA GLU A 70 -17.85 -4.12 -3.29
C GLU A 70 -17.86 -4.45 -4.80
N GLU A 71 -18.08 -3.46 -5.65
CA GLU A 71 -18.04 -3.59 -7.11
C GLU A 71 -16.73 -4.14 -7.64
N THR A 72 -15.61 -3.86 -6.96
CA THR A 72 -14.29 -4.41 -7.30
C THR A 72 -13.78 -5.40 -6.26
N GLY A 73 -14.62 -5.79 -5.30
CA GLY A 73 -14.24 -6.67 -4.20
C GLY A 73 -13.40 -5.99 -3.11
N HIS A 74 -13.50 -4.66 -2.99
CA HIS A 74 -12.83 -3.85 -1.97
C HIS A 74 -13.87 -3.12 -1.11
N TRP A 75 -13.40 -2.34 -0.13
CA TRP A 75 -14.28 -1.51 0.69
C TRP A 75 -13.48 -0.40 1.36
N GLY A 76 -14.11 0.73 1.68
CA GLY A 76 -13.49 1.78 2.49
C GLY A 76 -13.33 1.36 3.95
N MET A 77 -12.36 1.96 4.64
CA MET A 77 -12.18 1.80 6.10
C MET A 77 -12.19 3.16 6.79
N GLU A 78 -12.76 3.23 8.00
CA GLU A 78 -13.01 4.49 8.71
C GLU A 78 -11.72 5.24 9.06
N ASP A 79 -10.74 4.53 9.62
CA ASP A 79 -9.50 5.10 10.15
C ASP A 79 -8.24 4.54 9.47
N ALA A 80 -8.37 3.97 8.27
CA ALA A 80 -7.25 3.32 7.60
C ALA A 80 -7.32 3.42 6.07
N VAL A 81 -6.15 3.36 5.46
CA VAL A 81 -5.95 3.07 4.04
C VAL A 81 -4.97 1.90 3.93
N ARG A 82 -5.11 1.05 2.92
CA ARG A 82 -4.20 -0.08 2.70
C ARG A 82 -4.01 -0.37 1.22
N ARG A 83 -2.84 -0.89 0.84
CA ARG A 83 -2.58 -1.33 -0.52
C ARG A 83 -1.72 -2.58 -0.53
N THR A 84 -1.94 -3.41 -1.54
CA THR A 84 -1.01 -4.47 -1.95
C THR A 84 -0.47 -4.10 -3.33
N ASN A 85 -0.47 -5.01 -4.31
CA ASN A 85 0.16 -4.81 -5.61
C ASN A 85 -0.83 -4.54 -6.75
N HIS A 86 -2.13 -4.78 -6.53
CA HIS A 86 -3.16 -4.55 -7.54
C HIS A 86 -3.86 -3.19 -7.30
N PRO A 87 -4.46 -2.59 -8.34
CA PRO A 87 -5.30 -1.41 -8.17
C PRO A 87 -6.68 -1.80 -7.63
N VAL A 88 -7.28 -0.92 -6.82
CA VAL A 88 -8.59 -1.20 -6.18
C VAL A 88 -9.76 -0.55 -6.91
N GLY A 89 -9.52 0.59 -7.58
CA GLY A 89 -10.57 1.34 -8.28
C GLY A 89 -10.91 0.77 -9.66
N LEU A 90 -12.20 0.79 -10.01
CA LEU A 90 -12.72 0.24 -11.26
C LEU A 90 -12.01 0.81 -12.50
N ASP A 91 -11.87 2.13 -12.58
CA ASP A 91 -11.20 2.82 -13.68
C ASP A 91 -9.77 2.30 -13.92
N GLN A 92 -9.02 2.06 -12.84
CA GLN A 92 -7.62 1.65 -12.95
C GLN A 92 -7.48 0.17 -13.26
N LEU A 93 -8.38 -0.67 -12.73
CA LEU A 93 -8.50 -2.06 -13.14
C LEU A 93 -8.86 -2.17 -14.62
N MET A 94 -9.80 -1.37 -15.10
CA MET A 94 -10.19 -1.35 -16.51
C MET A 94 -9.03 -0.94 -17.40
N ARG A 95 -8.27 0.09 -17.03
CA ARG A 95 -7.06 0.51 -17.76
C ARG A 95 -6.00 -0.59 -17.80
N LEU A 96 -5.77 -1.28 -16.68
CA LEU A 96 -4.83 -2.38 -16.61
C LEU A 96 -5.26 -3.54 -17.53
N ALA A 97 -6.54 -3.91 -17.48
CA ALA A 97 -7.12 -4.96 -18.31
C ALA A 97 -7.05 -4.62 -19.80
N LEU A 98 -7.44 -3.41 -20.20
CA LEU A 98 -7.35 -2.95 -21.59
C LEU A 98 -5.91 -2.91 -22.11
N ALA A 99 -4.95 -2.50 -21.28
CA ALA A 99 -3.57 -2.34 -21.70
C ALA A 99 -2.79 -3.67 -21.76
N PHE A 100 -3.10 -4.62 -20.88
CA PHE A 100 -2.29 -5.82 -20.69
C PHE A 100 -3.05 -7.13 -20.76
N GLY A 101 -4.37 -7.14 -20.67
CA GLY A 101 -5.19 -8.36 -20.61
C GLY A 101 -4.90 -9.33 -21.75
N SER A 102 -4.80 -8.83 -22.99
CA SER A 102 -4.53 -9.65 -24.17
C SER A 102 -3.21 -10.42 -24.09
N LYS A 103 -2.20 -9.91 -23.37
CA LYS A 103 -0.93 -10.60 -23.13
C LYS A 103 -1.07 -11.82 -22.23
N PHE A 104 -2.16 -11.89 -21.47
CA PHE A 104 -2.49 -12.98 -20.57
C PHE A 104 -3.70 -13.79 -21.08
N GLY A 105 -4.12 -13.58 -22.33
CA GLY A 105 -5.28 -14.27 -22.91
C GLY A 105 -6.62 -13.81 -22.33
N ILE A 106 -6.66 -12.62 -21.74
CA ILE A 106 -7.85 -12.01 -21.14
C ILE A 106 -8.33 -10.89 -22.06
N ASN A 107 -9.53 -11.00 -22.61
CA ASN A 107 -10.15 -9.95 -23.41
C ASN A 107 -11.20 -9.22 -22.56
N VAL A 108 -10.96 -7.94 -22.30
CA VAL A 108 -11.88 -7.05 -21.58
C VAL A 108 -12.13 -5.84 -22.46
N GLU A 109 -13.39 -5.59 -22.80
CA GLU A 109 -13.80 -4.41 -23.58
C GLU A 109 -14.74 -3.51 -22.78
N THR A 110 -15.48 -4.10 -21.84
CA THR A 110 -16.49 -3.44 -21.01
C THR A 110 -16.23 -3.66 -19.51
N GLU A 111 -16.88 -2.87 -18.66
CA GLU A 111 -16.88 -3.08 -17.21
C GLU A 111 -17.49 -4.44 -16.83
N ASP A 112 -18.48 -4.92 -17.58
CA ASP A 112 -19.12 -6.21 -17.32
C ASP A 112 -18.16 -7.38 -17.56
N ASP A 113 -17.29 -7.28 -18.59
CA ASP A 113 -16.23 -8.27 -18.81
C ASP A 113 -15.26 -8.31 -17.63
N LEU A 114 -14.87 -7.14 -17.11
CA LEU A 114 -13.99 -7.04 -15.94
C LEU A 114 -14.67 -7.63 -14.69
N LYS A 115 -15.95 -7.31 -14.46
CA LYS A 115 -16.74 -7.83 -13.34
C LYS A 115 -16.86 -9.35 -13.39
N ALA A 116 -17.02 -9.92 -14.58
CA ALA A 116 -17.05 -11.38 -14.78
C ALA A 116 -15.72 -12.06 -14.39
N LEU A 117 -14.61 -11.33 -14.41
CA LEU A 117 -13.29 -11.84 -14.02
C LEU A 117 -13.00 -11.71 -12.51
N LEU A 118 -13.78 -10.92 -11.77
CA LEU A 118 -13.51 -10.65 -10.35
C LEU A 118 -13.33 -11.91 -9.49
N PRO A 119 -14.15 -12.98 -9.63
CA PRO A 119 -13.94 -14.20 -8.83
C PRO A 119 -12.55 -14.82 -9.06
N VAL A 120 -12.02 -14.72 -10.28
CA VAL A 120 -10.67 -15.20 -10.62
C VAL A 120 -9.60 -14.24 -10.08
N LEU A 121 -9.80 -12.93 -10.21
CA LEU A 121 -8.89 -11.92 -9.68
C LEU A 121 -8.77 -12.00 -8.15
N GLN A 122 -9.87 -12.26 -7.45
CA GLN A 122 -9.92 -12.41 -6.00
C GLN A 122 -9.16 -13.65 -5.49
N THR A 123 -8.89 -14.63 -6.36
CA THR A 123 -8.03 -15.78 -6.01
C THR A 123 -6.54 -15.48 -6.10
N GLN A 124 -6.15 -14.34 -6.66
CA GLN A 124 -4.75 -13.97 -6.81
C GLN A 124 -4.15 -13.54 -5.47
N ASP A 125 -2.87 -13.86 -5.27
CA ASP A 125 -2.12 -13.58 -4.03
C ASP A 125 -2.30 -12.14 -3.52
N SER A 126 -2.21 -11.16 -4.43
CA SER A 126 -2.37 -9.74 -4.10
C SER A 126 -3.74 -9.40 -3.50
N TRP A 127 -4.80 -10.05 -3.97
CA TRP A 127 -6.18 -9.89 -3.46
C TRP A 127 -6.36 -10.60 -2.13
N LEU A 128 -5.88 -11.84 -2.01
CA LEU A 128 -5.96 -12.60 -0.77
C LEU A 128 -5.25 -11.87 0.38
N ARG A 129 -4.08 -11.29 0.10
CA ARG A 129 -3.36 -10.43 1.06
C ARG A 129 -4.15 -9.19 1.42
N TYR A 130 -4.75 -8.52 0.44
CA TYR A 130 -5.54 -7.32 0.68
C TYR A 130 -6.75 -7.61 1.58
N GLU A 131 -7.52 -8.63 1.24
CA GLU A 131 -8.71 -9.03 1.98
C GLU A 131 -8.36 -9.41 3.42
N TRP A 132 -7.31 -10.22 3.58
CA TRP A 132 -6.86 -10.64 4.90
C TRP A 132 -6.35 -9.46 5.73
N LEU A 133 -5.51 -8.56 5.17
CA LEU A 133 -5.04 -7.35 5.85
C LEU A 133 -6.23 -6.51 6.33
N SER A 134 -7.21 -6.31 5.46
CA SER A 134 -8.39 -5.51 5.76
C SER A 134 -9.15 -6.09 6.95
N LYS A 135 -9.43 -7.40 6.92
CA LYS A 135 -10.14 -8.10 7.99
C LYS A 135 -9.38 -8.09 9.32
N GLU A 136 -8.05 -8.22 9.31
CA GLU A 136 -7.27 -8.16 10.55
C GLU A 136 -7.23 -6.74 11.14
N ILE A 137 -7.16 -5.70 10.31
CA ILE A 137 -7.24 -4.31 10.79
C ILE A 137 -8.63 -4.05 11.40
N GLU A 138 -9.71 -4.50 10.77
CA GLU A 138 -11.09 -4.33 11.28
C GLU A 138 -11.36 -5.05 12.59
N ARG A 139 -10.60 -6.10 12.91
CA ARG A 139 -10.67 -6.77 14.22
C ARG A 139 -10.10 -5.92 15.36
N HIS A 140 -9.36 -4.86 15.03
CA HIS A 140 -8.68 -3.99 15.99
C HIS A 140 -9.07 -2.51 15.81
N PRO A 141 -10.36 -2.15 15.83
CA PRO A 141 -10.82 -0.79 15.53
C PRO A 141 -10.25 0.21 16.56
N GLY A 142 -9.37 1.11 16.12
CA GLY A 142 -8.71 2.11 16.96
C GLY A 142 -7.74 1.55 18.01
N ALA A 143 -7.48 0.24 18.01
CA ALA A 143 -6.77 -0.45 19.09
C ALA A 143 -5.52 -1.23 18.64
N MET A 144 -5.18 -1.17 17.35
CA MET A 144 -4.01 -1.86 16.81
C MET A 144 -2.72 -1.23 17.33
N ASP A 145 -1.94 -1.97 18.11
CA ASP A 145 -0.61 -1.54 18.55
C ASP A 145 0.50 -2.09 17.64
N VAL A 146 1.76 -1.79 17.98
CA VAL A 146 2.95 -2.24 17.22
C VAL A 146 3.04 -3.76 17.13
N ARG A 147 2.70 -4.47 18.20
CA ARG A 147 2.73 -5.93 18.25
C ARG A 147 1.66 -6.51 17.33
N GLU A 148 0.43 -6.00 17.38
CA GLU A 148 -0.62 -6.46 16.46
C GLU A 148 -0.25 -6.17 15.00
N ALA A 149 0.28 -4.97 14.70
CA ALA A 149 0.74 -4.63 13.36
C ALA A 149 1.85 -5.58 12.85
N ILE A 150 2.84 -5.91 13.70
CA ILE A 150 3.89 -6.89 13.37
C ILE A 150 3.28 -8.28 13.13
N GLN A 151 2.35 -8.71 13.98
CA GLN A 151 1.69 -10.01 13.85
C GLN A 151 0.93 -10.12 12.52
N ILE A 152 0.25 -9.04 12.12
CA ILE A 152 -0.44 -8.95 10.83
C ILE A 152 0.58 -9.08 9.69
N LEU A 153 1.70 -8.37 9.73
CA LEU A 153 2.73 -8.48 8.69
C LEU A 153 3.41 -9.87 8.63
N ALA A 154 3.32 -10.68 9.68
CA ALA A 154 4.00 -11.96 9.80
C ALA A 154 3.09 -13.19 9.66
N THR A 155 1.80 -13.04 9.35
CA THR A 155 0.86 -14.17 9.30
C THR A 155 -0.07 -14.16 8.09
N GLY A 156 -0.90 -15.21 7.99
CA GLY A 156 -1.86 -15.37 6.92
C GLY A 156 -1.21 -15.40 5.53
N PRO A 157 -1.92 -14.94 4.49
CA PRO A 157 -1.36 -14.81 3.14
C PRO A 157 -0.32 -13.68 3.01
N VAL A 158 -0.20 -12.78 4.00
CA VAL A 158 0.81 -11.71 3.97
C VAL A 158 2.20 -12.25 4.23
N TYR A 159 2.29 -13.27 5.09
CA TYR A 159 3.52 -13.99 5.33
C TYR A 159 4.11 -14.54 4.02
N CYS A 160 5.38 -14.22 3.76
CA CYS A 160 6.12 -14.72 2.62
C CYS A 160 7.55 -15.09 3.02
N GLN A 161 8.06 -16.21 2.50
CA GLN A 161 9.44 -16.69 2.72
C GLN A 161 10.49 -15.80 2.04
N ALA A 162 10.08 -14.83 1.22
CA ALA A 162 10.95 -13.93 0.48
C ALA A 162 10.83 -12.46 0.91
N THR A 163 10.21 -12.18 2.07
CA THR A 163 10.11 -10.81 2.59
C THR A 163 11.50 -10.31 2.98
N LEU A 164 12.02 -9.33 2.24
CA LEU A 164 13.37 -8.78 2.48
C LEU A 164 13.40 -7.81 3.66
N HIS A 165 12.35 -7.02 3.82
CA HIS A 165 12.21 -6.00 4.86
C HIS A 165 10.78 -5.99 5.36
N SER A 166 10.59 -5.87 6.68
CA SER A 166 9.29 -5.62 7.30
C SER A 166 9.45 -4.56 8.36
N PHE A 167 8.54 -3.59 8.41
CA PHE A 167 8.62 -2.52 9.39
C PHE A 167 7.25 -1.97 9.80
N VAL A 168 7.20 -1.46 11.02
CA VAL A 168 6.05 -0.73 11.59
C VAL A 168 6.56 0.61 12.10
N ALA A 169 5.92 1.70 11.70
CA ALA A 169 6.19 3.03 12.23
C ALA A 169 5.19 3.36 13.34
N ASP A 170 5.70 3.81 14.48
CA ASP A 170 4.93 4.29 15.63
C ASP A 170 5.22 5.79 15.81
N PRO A 171 4.45 6.65 15.12
CA PRO A 171 4.69 8.09 15.16
C PRO A 171 4.41 8.69 16.54
N ALA A 172 3.52 8.11 17.35
CA ALA A 172 3.21 8.60 18.69
C ALA A 172 4.44 8.52 19.61
N ASN A 173 5.25 7.47 19.45
CA ASN A 173 6.50 7.28 20.19
C ASN A 173 7.75 7.63 19.38
N LYS A 174 7.60 8.28 18.22
CA LYS A 174 8.68 8.63 17.29
C LYS A 174 9.62 7.45 17.07
N ALA A 175 9.08 6.27 16.82
CA ALA A 175 9.85 5.04 16.71
C ALA A 175 9.52 4.28 15.43
N ILE A 176 10.49 3.51 14.94
CA ILE A 176 10.27 2.53 13.88
C ILE A 176 10.78 1.17 14.37
N TYR A 177 10.04 0.11 14.08
CA TYR A 177 10.41 -1.26 14.35
C TYR A 177 10.72 -1.92 13.01
N VAL A 178 11.95 -2.39 12.80
CA VAL A 178 12.41 -2.96 11.52
C VAL A 178 12.96 -4.36 11.72
N ALA A 179 12.63 -5.26 10.79
CA ALA A 179 13.28 -6.53 10.59
C ALA A 179 13.80 -6.65 9.16
N ASN A 180 15.00 -7.19 9.01
CA ASN A 180 15.66 -7.44 7.72
C ASN A 180 15.94 -8.93 7.56
N ALA A 181 15.74 -9.45 6.35
CA ALA A 181 16.01 -10.85 6.04
C ALA A 181 17.48 -11.23 6.32
N GLY A 182 17.68 -12.44 6.82
CA GLY A 182 19.00 -13.06 6.94
C GLY A 182 19.45 -13.66 5.61
N ASN A 183 20.75 -13.66 5.34
CA ASN A 183 21.32 -14.17 4.08
C ASN A 183 22.06 -15.51 4.20
N ASN A 184 22.44 -15.96 5.41
CA ASN A 184 23.14 -17.23 5.61
C ASN A 184 22.95 -17.79 7.06
N PRO A 185 22.07 -18.78 7.27
CA PRO A 185 21.10 -19.29 6.29
C PRO A 185 20.05 -18.22 5.91
N PRO A 186 19.43 -18.31 4.73
CA PRO A 186 18.31 -17.44 4.36
C PRO A 186 17.17 -17.55 5.37
N VAL A 187 16.69 -16.41 5.86
CA VAL A 187 15.53 -16.31 6.76
C VAL A 187 14.74 -15.06 6.38
N THR A 188 13.44 -15.19 6.19
CA THR A 188 12.56 -14.07 5.84
C THR A 188 12.53 -13.01 6.95
N ALA A 189 12.36 -11.74 6.60
CA ALA A 189 12.37 -10.64 7.56
C ALA A 189 11.33 -10.81 8.69
N THR A 190 10.16 -11.37 8.38
CA THR A 190 9.08 -11.56 9.36
C THR A 190 9.39 -12.59 10.44
N ASP A 191 10.36 -13.47 10.21
CA ASP A 191 10.85 -14.47 11.18
C ASP A 191 12.04 -13.95 11.99
N ARG A 192 12.46 -12.71 11.77
CA ARG A 192 13.58 -12.08 12.46
C ARG A 192 13.08 -11.18 13.58
N PRO A 193 13.85 -11.02 14.66
CA PRO A 193 13.53 -10.03 15.69
C PRO A 193 13.43 -8.63 15.08
N PHE A 194 12.36 -7.91 15.43
CA PHE A 194 12.22 -6.50 15.09
C PHE A 194 13.10 -5.66 16.02
N THR A 195 13.91 -4.79 15.42
CA THR A 195 14.76 -3.82 16.13
C THR A 195 14.02 -2.50 16.21
N ARG A 196 13.84 -1.96 17.43
CA ARG A 196 13.32 -0.61 17.65
C ARG A 196 14.42 0.42 17.37
N ILE A 197 14.10 1.39 16.52
CA ILE A 197 14.91 2.58 16.23
C ILE A 197 14.15 3.78 16.80
N ASP A 198 14.79 4.49 17.73
CA ASP A 198 14.26 5.73 18.30
C ASP A 198 14.60 6.90 17.37
N LEU A 199 13.59 7.63 16.91
CA LEU A 199 13.74 8.75 16.00
C LEU A 199 13.70 10.11 16.70
N SER A 200 13.57 10.16 18.02
CA SER A 200 13.31 11.40 18.76
C SER A 200 14.31 12.53 18.46
N GLU A 201 15.57 12.19 18.21
CA GLU A 201 16.64 13.14 17.85
C GLU A 201 16.39 13.89 16.53
N TRP A 202 15.64 13.31 15.59
CA TRP A 202 15.32 13.94 14.30
C TRP A 202 14.05 14.79 14.34
N PHE A 203 13.29 14.76 15.44
CA PHE A 203 12.07 15.55 15.65
C PHE A 203 12.26 16.58 16.77
N LYS A 204 13.47 17.12 16.90
CA LYS A 204 13.82 18.23 17.79
C LYS A 204 13.72 19.57 17.06
#